data_AF-A0AAU8IZT0-F1
#
_entry.id   AF-A0AAU8IZT0-F1
#
_cell.length_a   1.000
_cell.length_b   1.000
_cell.length_c   1.000
_cell.angle_alpha   90.00
_cell.angle_beta   90.00
_cell.angle_gamma   90.00
#
_symmetry.space_group_name_H-M   'P 1'
#
loop_
_entity.id
_entity.type
_entity.pdbx_description
1 polymer ?
#
loop_
_entity_poly.entity_id
_entity_poly.type
_entity_poly.pdbx_seq_one_letter_code
_entity_poly.pdbx_strand_id
1 'polypeptide(L)'
;MTTAPRTTDEALAIARTSFQPLCADGTPATLNVQEFDLGFLIYATFPPTEPPSYGGSHLVISKTDGSTMYVPNFPPDSAIELYRREVARG
;
A
#
# COMPACT_ATOMS: atom_id res chain seq x y z
N MET A 1 11.06 12.22 -11.35
CA MET A 1 9.62 12.50 -11.50
C MET A 1 8.93 11.15 -11.59
N THR A 2 8.28 10.71 -10.53
CA THR A 2 7.48 9.47 -10.59
C THR A 2 6.21 9.81 -11.33
N THR A 3 6.00 9.20 -12.50
CA THR A 3 4.75 9.36 -13.24
C THR A 3 3.61 8.80 -12.41
N ALA A 4 2.49 9.53 -12.34
CA ALA A 4 1.31 9.05 -11.61
C ALA A 4 0.79 7.74 -12.24
N PRO A 5 0.59 6.67 -11.44
CA PRO A 5 0.13 5.39 -11.97
C PRO A 5 -1.29 5.53 -12.53
N ARG A 6 -1.53 4.86 -13.66
CA ARG A 6 -2.85 4.78 -14.30
C ARG A 6 -3.46 3.39 -14.15
N THR A 7 -2.65 2.41 -13.76
CA THR A 7 -3.07 1.02 -13.58
C THR A 7 -2.56 0.45 -12.26
N THR A 8 -3.20 -0.62 -11.81
CA THR A 8 -2.78 -1.41 -10.64
C THR A 8 -1.38 -2.00 -10.79
N ASP A 9 -0.99 -2.42 -12.00
CA ASP A 9 0.35 -2.95 -12.29
C ASP A 9 1.44 -1.87 -12.17
N GLU A 10 1.21 -0.68 -12.72
CA GLU A 10 2.11 0.46 -12.56
C GLU A 10 2.26 0.87 -11.09
N ALA A 11 1.14 0.89 -10.35
CA ALA A 11 1.17 1.19 -8.92
C ALA A 11 1.99 0.14 -8.14
N LEU A 12 1.85 -1.15 -8.45
CA LEU A 12 2.68 -2.21 -7.86
C LEU A 12 4.16 -2.06 -8.23
N ALA A 13 4.47 -1.73 -9.49
CA ALA A 13 5.84 -1.50 -9.94
C ALA A 13 6.51 -0.36 -9.17
N ILE A 14 5.79 0.76 -8.97
CA ILE A 14 6.26 1.88 -8.14
C ILE A 14 6.43 1.44 -6.69
N ALA A 15 5.45 0.74 -6.13
CA ALA A 15 5.48 0.30 -4.73
C ALA A 15 6.70 -0.59 -4.44
N ARG A 16 7.02 -1.54 -5.32
CA ARG A 16 8.16 -2.46 -5.17
C ARG A 16 9.52 -1.77 -5.04
N THR A 17 9.63 -0.51 -5.46
CA THR A 17 10.87 0.28 -5.31
C THR A 17 11.13 0.76 -3.89
N SER A 18 10.08 0.88 -3.06
CA SER A 18 10.16 1.54 -1.74
C SER A 18 9.47 0.76 -0.61
N PHE A 19 8.56 -0.17 -0.95
CA PHE A 19 7.79 -0.96 -0.02
C PHE A 19 8.12 -2.45 -0.21
N GLN A 20 8.99 -2.95 0.66
CA GLN A 20 9.45 -4.34 0.67
C GLN A 20 9.25 -4.98 2.04
N PRO A 21 7.99 -5.22 2.44
CA PRO A 21 7.72 -6.01 3.63
C PRO A 21 8.32 -7.40 3.46
N LEU A 22 9.01 -7.88 4.50
CA LEU A 22 9.64 -9.19 4.52
C LEU A 22 8.86 -10.11 5.44
N CYS A 23 8.75 -11.37 5.02
CA CYS A 23 8.39 -12.50 5.83
C CYS A 23 9.48 -12.74 6.90
N ALA A 24 9.16 -13.51 7.94
CA ALA A 24 10.04 -13.93 9.02
C ALA A 24 11.26 -14.73 8.53
N ASP A 25 11.15 -15.40 7.38
CA ASP A 25 12.26 -16.10 6.71
C ASP A 25 13.14 -15.16 5.86
N GLY A 26 12.83 -13.87 5.82
CA GLY A 26 13.54 -12.86 5.04
C GLY A 26 13.12 -12.79 3.57
N THR A 27 12.15 -13.59 3.12
CA THR A 27 11.62 -13.49 1.76
C THR A 27 10.67 -12.30 1.61
N PRO A 28 10.55 -11.68 0.42
CA PRO A 28 9.58 -10.62 0.20
C PRO A 28 8.14 -11.13 0.35
N ALA A 29 7.33 -10.42 1.13
CA ALA A 29 5.91 -10.72 1.25
C ALA A 29 5.18 -10.45 -0.08
N THR A 30 4.07 -11.16 -0.28
CA THR A 30 3.25 -10.95 -1.48
C THR A 30 2.55 -9.59 -1.39
N LEU A 31 2.81 -8.71 -2.37
CA LEU A 31 2.14 -7.42 -2.46
C LEU A 31 0.87 -7.54 -3.29
N ASN A 32 -0.22 -6.99 -2.75
CA ASN A 32 -1.50 -6.83 -3.43
C ASN A 32 -1.79 -5.35 -3.59
N VAL A 33 -2.66 -5.04 -4.55
CA VAL A 33 -3.09 -3.69 -4.86
C VAL A 33 -4.61 -3.63 -4.95
N GLN A 34 -5.19 -2.62 -4.33
CA GLN A 34 -6.59 -2.26 -4.47
C GLN A 34 -6.69 -0.82 -4.98
N GLU A 35 -7.24 -0.68 -6.17
CA GLU A 35 -7.54 0.64 -6.75
C GLU A 35 -8.76 1.27 -6.08
N PHE A 36 -8.71 2.58 -5.85
CA PHE A 36 -9.83 3.38 -5.38
C PHE A 36 -9.85 4.76 -6.06
N ASP A 37 -10.79 5.61 -5.69
CA ASP A 37 -11.07 6.91 -6.32
C ASP A 37 -9.86 7.86 -6.31
N LEU A 38 -9.12 7.98 -5.20
CA LEU A 38 -7.98 8.90 -5.09
C LEU A 38 -6.61 8.26 -5.38
N GLY A 39 -6.52 6.94 -5.46
CA GLY A 39 -5.23 6.27 -5.46
C GLY A 39 -5.28 4.75 -5.60
N PHE A 40 -4.17 4.14 -5.20
CA PHE A 40 -3.97 2.70 -5.12
C PHE A 40 -3.46 2.35 -3.72
N LEU A 41 -4.15 1.46 -3.01
CA LEU A 41 -3.70 0.91 -1.74
C LEU A 41 -2.87 -0.34 -2.02
N ILE A 42 -1.63 -0.37 -1.54
CA ILE A 42 -0.71 -1.49 -1.61
C ILE A 42 -0.60 -2.10 -0.22
N TYR A 43 -0.84 -3.40 -0.12
CA TYR A 43 -0.79 -4.12 1.14
C TYR A 43 -0.11 -5.48 1.00
N ALA A 44 0.58 -5.88 2.05
CA ALA A 44 1.24 -7.18 2.11
C ALA A 44 0.25 -8.26 2.58
N THR A 45 0.31 -9.43 1.95
CA THR A 45 -0.26 -10.66 2.50
C THR A 45 0.87 -11.62 2.83
N PHE A 46 0.86 -12.05 4.09
CA PHE A 46 1.80 -13.01 4.63
C PHE A 46 1.20 -14.41 4.63
N PRO A 47 2.01 -15.46 4.48
CA PRO A 47 1.51 -16.82 4.55
C PRO A 47 0.94 -17.11 5.96
N PRO A 48 -0.03 -18.03 6.09
CA PRO A 48 -0.70 -18.34 7.37
C PRO A 48 0.25 -18.96 8.41
N THR A 49 1.45 -19.37 7.98
CA THR A 49 2.51 -19.88 8.85
C THR A 49 3.20 -18.78 9.64
N GLU A 50 2.99 -17.51 9.29
CA GLU A 50 3.58 -16.39 10.03
C GLU A 50 2.69 -15.97 11.19
N PRO A 51 3.30 -15.56 12.33
CA PRO A 51 2.53 -14.93 13.38
C PRO A 51 1.85 -13.65 12.82
N PRO A 52 0.61 -13.34 13.24
CA PRO A 52 -0.05 -12.10 12.84
C PRO A 52 0.84 -10.91 13.23
N SER A 53 1.33 -10.20 12.21
CA SER A 53 2.21 -9.03 12.42
C SER A 53 1.40 -7.85 12.97
N TYR A 54 1.55 -7.59 14.28
CA TYR A 54 1.02 -6.41 14.96
C TYR A 54 1.96 -5.22 14.73
N GLY A 55 2.02 -4.69 13.51
CA GLY A 55 2.89 -3.53 13.25
C GLY A 55 3.15 -3.14 11.79
N GLY A 56 2.51 -3.83 10.83
CA GLY A 56 2.66 -3.46 9.42
C GLY A 56 2.08 -2.08 9.08
N SER A 57 2.46 -1.57 7.92
CA SER A 57 1.81 -0.44 7.25
C SER A 57 1.37 -0.87 5.86
N HIS A 58 0.37 -0.18 5.33
CA HIS A 58 0.06 -0.20 3.90
C HIS A 58 0.68 1.03 3.25
N LEU A 59 0.86 0.98 1.95
CA LEU A 59 1.32 2.12 1.15
C LEU A 59 0.20 2.57 0.24
N VAL A 60 -0.19 3.84 0.29
CA VAL A 60 -1.06 4.45 -0.70
C VAL A 60 -0.21 5.16 -1.74
N ILE A 61 -0.57 5.03 -3.02
CA ILE A 61 0.00 5.82 -4.12
C ILE A 61 -1.11 6.68 -4.72
N SER A 62 -0.90 8.00 -4.70
CA SER A 62 -1.83 8.99 -5.24
C SER A 62 -1.94 8.88 -6.76
N LYS A 63 -3.17 8.89 -7.28
CA LYS A 63 -3.44 8.99 -8.72
C LYS A 63 -3.19 10.39 -9.28
N THR A 64 -3.19 11.41 -8.43
CA THR A 64 -3.05 12.81 -8.85
C THR A 64 -1.63 13.10 -9.31
N ASP A 65 -0.65 12.63 -8.55
CA ASP A 65 0.73 13.07 -8.65
C ASP A 65 1.76 11.94 -8.39
N GLY A 66 1.29 10.74 -8.04
CA GLY A 66 2.16 9.59 -7.78
C GLY A 66 2.84 9.62 -6.41
N SER A 67 2.53 10.58 -5.52
CA SER A 67 3.05 10.60 -4.16
C SER A 67 2.65 9.35 -3.38
N THR A 68 3.54 8.93 -2.51
CA THR A 68 3.34 7.74 -1.67
C THR A 68 3.12 8.15 -0.22
N MET A 69 2.18 7.49 0.46
CA MET A 69 1.84 7.73 1.86
C MET A 69 1.67 6.42 2.60
N TYR A 70 2.35 6.28 3.74
CA TYR A 70 2.16 5.13 4.61
C TYR A 70 0.93 5.32 5.48
N VAL A 71 0.07 4.30 5.51
CA VAL A 71 -1.11 4.25 6.38
C VAL A 71 -1.05 3.01 7.28
N PRO A 72 -1.71 3.02 8.45
CA PRO A 72 -1.75 1.85 9.33
C PRO A 72 -2.30 0.61 8.62
N ASN A 73 -1.82 -0.58 9.03
CA ASN A 73 -2.32 -1.88 8.56
C ASN A 73 -3.72 -2.20 9.11
N PHE A 74 -4.70 -1.39 8.72
CA PHE A 74 -6.12 -1.67 8.89
C PHE A 74 -6.64 -2.52 7.72
N PRO A 75 -7.85 -3.11 7.84
CA PRO A 75 -8.52 -3.68 6.67
C PRO A 75 -8.53 -2.68 5.49
N PRO A 76 -8.38 -3.13 4.24
CA PRO A 76 -8.20 -2.26 3.08
C PRO A 76 -9.17 -1.08 3.00
N ASP A 77 -10.47 -1.32 3.16
CA ASP A 77 -11.49 -0.26 3.14
C ASP A 77 -11.30 0.78 4.25
N SER A 78 -10.90 0.35 5.45
CA SER A 78 -10.62 1.25 6.57
C SER A 78 -9.37 2.09 6.34
N ALA A 79 -8.34 1.52 5.73
CA ALA A 79 -7.12 2.25 5.36
C ALA A 79 -7.40 3.29 4.25
N ILE A 80 -8.23 2.95 3.27
CA ILE A 80 -8.68 3.87 2.21
C ILE A 80 -9.48 5.02 2.82
N GLU A 81 -10.44 4.73 3.70
CA GLU A 81 -11.22 5.76 4.39
C GLU A 81 -10.34 6.71 5.22
N LEU A 82 -9.32 6.18 5.90
CA LEU A 82 -8.36 7.00 6.63
C LEU A 82 -7.59 7.92 5.68
N TYR A 83 -7.09 7.40 4.56
CA TYR A 83 -6.38 8.21 3.55
C TYR A 83 -7.28 9.32 2.99
N ARG A 84 -8.55 9.03 2.65
CA ARG A 84 -9.52 10.03 2.21
C ARG A 84 -9.65 11.17 3.21
N ARG A 85 -9.71 10.86 4.51
CA ARG A 85 -9.81 11.87 5.59
C ARG A 85 -8.54 12.70 5.74
N GLU A 86 -7.36 12.09 5.63
CA GLU A 86 -6.09 12.80 5.73
C GLU A 86 -5.90 13.77 4.55
N VAL A 87 -6.20 13.34 3.32
CA VAL A 87 -6.14 14.21 2.13
C VAL A 87 -7.17 15.34 2.21
N ALA A 88 -8.38 15.10 2.74
CA ALA A 88 -9.38 16.14 2.91
C ALA A 88 -9.05 17.17 4.02
N ARG A 89 -8.08 16.85 4.89
CA ARG A 89 -7.63 17.71 5.98
C ARG A 89 -6.44 18.60 5.57
N GLY A 90 -5.66 18.18 4.58
CA GLY A 90 -4.53 18.93 4.02
C GLY A 90 -4.96 19.92 2.93
#